data_AF-A0A969VVF0-F1
#
_entry.id   AF-A0A969VVF0-F1
#
_cell.length_a   1.000
_cell.length_b   1.000
_cell.length_c   1.000
_cell.angle_alpha   90.00
_cell.angle_beta   90.00
_cell.angle_gamma   90.00
#
_symmetry.space_group_name_H-M   'P 1'
#
loop_
_entity.id
_entity.type
_entity.pdbx_description
1 polymer ?
#
loop_
_entity_poly.entity_id
_entity_poly.type
_entity_poly.pdbx_seq_one_letter_code
_entity_poly.pdbx_strand_id
1 'polypeptide(L)'
;MLKSINRYIINEYIKSLFIVIAVMLSIILLINLLDEFNFFKSKKDLKFIFFIIFTLLKIPNVLVNLFPFIVLFGGIVFYLKIYNHNEVISLRVMGYSN
;
A
#
# COMPACT_ATOMS: atom_id res chain seq x y z
N MET A 1 -9.87 24.49 12.17
CA MET A 1 -10.84 23.40 12.40
C MET A 1 -11.20 22.81 11.04
N LEU A 2 -10.78 21.58 10.73
CA LEU A 2 -11.13 20.95 9.45
C LEU A 2 -12.66 20.82 9.37
N LYS A 3 -13.28 21.33 8.29
CA LYS A 3 -14.70 21.09 8.01
C LYS A 3 -14.96 19.57 8.01
N SER A 4 -16.12 19.15 8.49
CA SER A 4 -16.49 17.72 8.64
C SER A 4 -16.19 16.89 7.38
N ILE A 5 -16.46 17.48 6.20
CA ILE A 5 -16.23 16.84 4.90
C ILE A 5 -14.74 16.60 4.60
N ASN A 6 -13.85 17.54 4.92
CA ASN A 6 -12.41 17.38 4.69
C ASN A 6 -11.85 16.27 5.58
N ARG A 7 -12.34 16.17 6.82
CA ARG A 7 -11.95 15.09 7.73
C ARG A 7 -12.40 13.73 7.20
N TYR A 8 -13.61 13.65 6.64
CA TYR A 8 -14.11 12.43 5.99
C TYR A 8 -13.23 12.02 4.81
N ILE A 9 -12.96 12.96 3.88
CA ILE A 9 -12.12 12.73 2.69
C ILE A 9 -10.73 12.22 3.09
N ILE A 10 -10.08 12.86 4.06
CA ILE A 10 -8.76 12.44 4.55
C ILE A 10 -8.83 11.04 5.16
N ASN A 11 -9.84 10.76 5.99
CA ASN A 11 -10.00 9.44 6.59
C ASN A 11 -10.22 8.34 5.53
N GLU A 12 -11.02 8.61 4.50
CA GLU A 12 -11.24 7.65 3.41
C GLU A 12 -9.98 7.42 2.59
N TYR A 13 -9.21 8.48 2.30
CA TYR A 13 -7.93 8.34 1.62
C TYR A 13 -6.93 7.52 2.44
N ILE A 14 -6.82 7.76 3.75
CA ILE A 14 -5.95 6.99 4.65
C ILE A 14 -6.36 5.51 4.67
N LYS A 15 -7.66 5.20 4.73
CA LYS A 15 -8.15 3.82 4.66
C LYS A 15 -7.74 3.14 3.34
N SER A 16 -7.91 3.83 2.21
CA SER A 16 -7.50 3.33 0.89
C SER A 16 -5.99 3.11 0.81
N LEU A 17 -5.18 4.02 1.38
CA LEU A 17 -3.74 3.84 1.48
C LEU A 17 -3.36 2.60 2.29
N PHE A 18 -4.00 2.36 3.44
CA PHE A 18 -3.73 1.15 4.24
C PHE A 18 -4.06 -0.14 3.50
N ILE A 19 -5.16 -0.16 2.74
CA ILE A 19 -5.52 -1.31 1.89
C ILE A 19 -4.42 -1.58 0.87
N VAL A 20 -3.96 -0.54 0.17
CA VAL A 20 -2.91 -0.68 -0.86
C VAL A 20 -1.58 -1.09 -0.25
N ILE A 21 -1.20 -0.52 0.91
CA ILE A 21 0.02 -0.93 1.64
C ILE A 21 -0.06 -2.42 2.00
N ALA A 22 -1.19 -2.90 2.51
CA ALA A 22 -1.34 -4.30 2.89
C ALA A 22 -1.19 -5.25 1.68
N VAL A 23 -1.80 -4.90 0.54
CA VAL A 23 -1.67 -5.67 -0.71
C VAL A 23 -0.22 -5.65 -1.22
N MET A 24 0.40 -4.47 -1.28
CA MET A 24 1.79 -4.34 -1.73
C MET A 24 2.76 -5.10 -0.82
N LEU A 25 2.59 -5.01 0.49
CA LEU A 25 3.43 -5.70 1.47
C LEU A 25 3.30 -7.23 1.33
N SER A 26 2.09 -7.73 1.06
CA SER A 26 1.86 -9.15 0.79
C SER A 26 2.60 -9.63 -0.46
N ILE A 27 2.56 -8.84 -1.54
CA ILE A 27 3.25 -9.16 -2.80
C ILE A 27 4.78 -9.11 -2.59
N ILE A 28 5.29 -8.06 -1.95
CA ILE A 28 6.72 -7.90 -1.66
C ILE A 28 7.24 -9.05 -0.80
N LEU A 29 6.47 -9.47 0.21
CA LEU A 29 6.82 -10.57 1.08
C LEU A 29 6.86 -11.91 0.32
N LEU A 30 5.87 -12.17 -0.54
CA LEU A 30 5.86 -13.36 -1.40
C LEU A 30 7.08 -13.42 -2.33
N ILE A 31 7.39 -12.31 -3.02
CA ILE A 31 8.55 -12.25 -3.94
C ILE A 31 9.84 -12.52 -3.18
N ASN A 32 10.10 -11.81 -2.07
CA ASN A 32 11.34 -11.98 -1.32
C ASN A 32 11.47 -13.39 -0.73
N LEU A 33 10.38 -14.00 -0.23
CA LEU A 33 10.42 -15.37 0.27
C LEU A 33 10.74 -16.38 -0.83
N LEU A 34 10.17 -16.21 -2.04
CA LEU A 34 10.45 -17.08 -3.18
C LEU A 34 11.90 -16.95 -3.65
N ASP A 35 12.41 -15.72 -3.78
CA ASP A 35 13.79 -15.44 -4.18
C ASP A 35 14.79 -16.07 -3.22
N GLU A 36 14.59 -15.85 -1.93
CA GLU A 36 15.48 -16.34 -0.90
C GLU A 36 15.35 -17.88 -0.75
N PHE A 37 14.22 -18.49 -1.14
CA PHE A 37 14.00 -19.94 -1.08
C PHE A 37 14.78 -20.63 -2.20
N ASN A 38 14.77 -20.02 -3.39
CA ASN A 38 15.62 -20.45 -4.50
C ASN A 38 17.11 -20.32 -4.14
N PHE A 39 17.49 -19.26 -3.43
CA PHE A 39 18.86 -19.07 -2.95
C PHE A 39 19.27 -20.13 -1.91
N PHE A 40 18.39 -20.45 -0.95
CA PHE A 40 18.64 -21.47 0.07
C PHE A 40 18.89 -22.86 -0.54
N LYS A 41 18.12 -23.23 -1.58
CA LYS A 41 18.34 -24.49 -2.30
C LYS A 41 19.73 -24.58 -2.95
N SER A 42 20.32 -23.44 -3.33
CA SER A 42 21.62 -23.40 -4.00
C SER A 42 22.83 -23.45 -3.06
N LYS A 43 22.67 -23.06 -1.78
CA LYS A 43 23.77 -23.00 -0.79
C LYS A 43 23.42 -23.85 0.44
N LYS A 44 24.01 -25.03 0.54
CA LYS A 44 23.72 -26.07 1.56
C LYS A 44 24.01 -25.69 3.03
N ASP A 45 24.75 -24.60 3.30
CA ASP A 45 25.28 -24.32 4.65
C ASP A 45 24.67 -23.10 5.37
N LEU A 46 23.64 -22.45 4.80
CA LEU A 46 23.01 -21.30 5.44
C LEU A 46 21.95 -21.73 6.46
N LYS A 47 21.96 -21.16 7.66
CA LYS A 47 20.90 -21.39 8.66
C LYS A 47 19.62 -20.68 8.21
N PHE A 48 18.47 -21.35 8.33
CA PHE A 48 17.14 -20.80 8.02
C PHE A 48 16.83 -19.46 8.72
N ILE A 49 17.45 -19.20 9.88
CA ILE A 49 17.31 -17.92 10.59
C ILE A 49 17.87 -16.73 9.78
N PHE A 50 18.95 -16.93 9.02
CA PHE A 50 19.53 -15.89 8.17
C PHE A 50 18.58 -15.53 7.02
N PHE A 51 17.93 -16.53 6.42
CA PHE A 51 16.91 -16.34 5.37
C PHE A 51 15.79 -15.39 5.83
N ILE A 52 15.26 -15.58 7.06
CA ILE A 52 14.17 -14.75 7.60
C ILE A 52 14.65 -13.33 7.86
N ILE A 53 15.80 -13.16 8.51
CA ILE A 53 16.36 -11.85 8.85
C ILE A 53 16.69 -11.05 7.58
N PHE A 54 17.27 -11.71 6.58
CA PHE A 54 17.64 -11.05 5.32
C PHE A 54 16.40 -10.59 4.55
N THR A 55 15.34 -11.42 4.54
CA THR A 55 14.03 -11.05 3.98
C THR A 55 13.44 -9.84 4.69
N LEU A 56 13.43 -9.84 6.03
CA LEU A 56 12.90 -8.73 6.82
C LEU A 56 13.65 -7.41 6.60
N LEU A 57 14.98 -7.46 6.44
CA LEU A 57 15.80 -6.26 6.20
C LEU A 57 15.60 -5.67 4.80
N LYS A 58 15.25 -6.49 3.80
CA LYS A 58 14.95 -6.03 2.43
C LYS A 58 13.62 -5.29 2.35
N ILE A 59 12.61 -5.71 3.11
CA ILE A 59 11.23 -5.18 3.02
C ILE A 59 11.15 -3.64 3.18
N PRO A 60 11.77 -2.99 4.19
CA PRO A 60 11.69 -1.54 4.37
C PRO A 60 12.26 -0.76 3.17
N ASN A 61 13.40 -1.21 2.64
CA ASN A 61 14.05 -0.56 1.51
C ASN A 61 13.18 -0.63 0.24
N VAL A 62 12.59 -1.80 -0.02
CA VAL A 62 11.65 -1.98 -1.13
C VAL A 62 10.39 -1.12 -0.95
N LEU A 63 9.87 -1.02 0.28
CA LEU A 63 8.70 -0.19 0.59
C LEU A 63 8.94 1.30 0.30
N VAL A 64 10.11 1.83 0.67
CA VAL A 64 10.47 3.23 0.41
C VAL A 64 10.61 3.49 -1.09
N ASN A 65 11.25 2.58 -1.82
CA ASN A 65 11.37 2.69 -3.28
C ASN A 65 10.01 2.65 -3.99
N LEU A 66 9.05 1.87 -3.46
CA LEU A 66 7.71 1.74 -4.01
C LEU A 66 6.71 2.77 -3.45
N PHE A 67 7.12 3.62 -2.50
CA PHE A 67 6.27 4.62 -1.90
C PHE A 67 5.49 5.49 -2.91
N PRO A 68 6.08 6.05 -3.99
CA PRO A 68 5.31 6.82 -4.96
C PRO A 68 4.20 6.00 -5.64
N PHE A 69 4.43 4.71 -5.87
CA PHE A 69 3.41 3.82 -6.44
C PHE A 69 2.31 3.51 -5.42
N ILE A 70 2.68 3.29 -4.15
CA ILE A 70 1.72 3.06 -3.06
C ILE A 70 0.76 4.26 -2.94
N VAL A 71 1.30 5.48 -3.00
CA VAL A 71 0.51 6.73 -2.96
C VAL A 71 -0.39 6.85 -4.18
N LEU A 72 0.12 6.53 -5.36
CA LEU A 72 -0.63 6.57 -6.62
C LEU A 72 -1.79 5.58 -6.63
N PHE A 73 -1.53 4.31 -6.31
CA PHE A 73 -2.57 3.28 -6.22
C PHE A 73 -3.57 3.58 -5.11
N GLY A 74 -3.11 4.09 -3.96
CA GLY A 74 -4.00 4.57 -2.89
C GLY A 74 -4.96 5.66 -3.37
N GLY A 75 -4.46 6.60 -4.18
CA GLY A 75 -5.26 7.60 -4.86
C GLY A 75 -6.29 7.00 -5.81
N ILE A 76 -5.89 6.06 -6.66
CA ILE A 76 -6.80 5.38 -7.59
C ILE A 76 -7.92 4.66 -6.83
N VAL A 77 -7.59 3.87 -5.80
CA VAL A 77 -8.57 3.14 -4.98
C VAL A 77 -9.52 4.10 -4.26
N PHE A 78 -8.99 5.19 -3.73
CA PHE A 78 -9.78 6.26 -3.11
C PHE A 78 -10.76 6.91 -4.10
N TYR A 79 -10.29 7.34 -5.27
CA TYR A 79 -11.15 7.97 -6.28
C TYR A 79 -12.20 6.99 -6.80
N LEU A 80 -11.84 5.72 -7.04
CA LEU A 80 -12.80 4.67 -7.41
C LEU A 80 -13.89 4.53 -6.35
N LYS A 81 -13.53 4.57 -5.06
CA LYS A 81 -14.50 4.45 -3.98
C LYS A 81 -15.49 5.63 -3.98
N ILE A 82 -15.01 6.86 -3.95
CA ILE A 82 -15.88 8.06 -3.93
C ILE A 82 -16.71 8.16 -5.22
N TYR A 83 -16.16 7.78 -6.36
CA TYR A 83 -16.87 7.74 -7.63
C TYR A 83 -18.01 6.72 -7.61
N ASN A 84 -17.75 5.49 -7.17
CA ASN A 84 -18.76 4.42 -7.12
C ASN A 84 -19.90 4.70 -6.14
N HIS A 85 -19.66 5.51 -5.11
CA HIS A 85 -20.69 5.93 -4.14
C HIS A 85 -21.40 7.23 -4.55
N ASN A 86 -21.16 7.75 -5.77
CA ASN A 86 -21.69 9.02 -6.27
C ASN A 86 -21.38 10.24 -5.37
N GLU A 87 -20.38 10.13 -4.50
CA GLU A 87 -20.02 11.18 -3.55
C GLU A 87 -19.41 12.40 -4.24
N VAL A 88 -18.75 12.20 -5.40
CA VAL A 88 -18.24 13.29 -6.24
C VAL A 88 -19.38 14.23 -6.68
N ILE A 89 -20.55 13.67 -7.03
CA ILE A 89 -21.71 14.44 -7.47
C ILE A 89 -22.30 15.22 -6.28
N SER A 90 -22.44 14.55 -5.13
CA SER A 90 -22.92 15.18 -3.90
C SER A 90 -22.05 16.35 -3.45
N LEU A 91 -20.71 16.20 -3.51
CA LEU A 91 -19.77 17.27 -3.19
C LEU A 91 -19.93 18.47 -4.12
N ARG A 92 -20.12 18.23 -5.42
CA ARG A 92 -20.33 19.29 -6.41
C ARG A 92 -21.64 20.06 -6.18
N VAL A 93 -22.72 19.37 -5.84
CA VAL A 93 -24.01 20.00 -5.50
C VAL A 93 -23.90 20.86 -4.24
N MET A 94 -23.05 20.47 -3.29
CA MET A 94 -22.75 21.26 -2.08
C MET A 94 -21.84 22.47 -2.34
N GLY A 95 -21.48 22.77 -3.59
CA GLY A 95 -20.65 23.91 -3.97
C GLY A 95 -19.15 23.67 -3.83
N TYR A 96 -18.69 22.43 -3.63
CA TYR A 96 -17.27 22.11 -3.72
C TYR A 96 -16.86 22.00 -5.19
N SER A 97 -15.82 22.75 -5.57
CA SER A 97 -15.17 22.58 -6.88
C SER A 97 -14.37 21.28 -6.90
N ASN A 98 -14.04 20.81 -8.11
CA ASN A 98 -13.17 19.65 -8.31
C ASN A 98 -11.80 19.85 -7.65
#